data_AF-D9CHU6-F1
#
_entry.id   AF-D9CHU6-F1
#
_cell.length_a   1.000
_cell.length_b   1.000
_cell.length_c   1.000
_cell.angle_alpha   90.00
_cell.angle_beta   90.00
_cell.angle_gamma   90.00
#
_symmetry.space_group_name_H-M   'P 1'
#
loop_
_entity.id
_entity.type
_entity.pdbx_description
1 polymer ?
#
loop_
_entity_poly.entity_id
_entity_poly.type
_entity_poly.pdbx_seq_one_letter_code
_entity_poly.pdbx_strand_id
1 'polypeptide(L)' 'YPIPHDGPVGQLLKMLKRHPWRPAHMHFMFEKKGWDHLITALYIRGDPYETSDAVFGV' A
#
# COMPACT_ATOMS: atom_id res chain seq x y z
N TYR A 1 2.16 4.16 -6.36
CA TYR A 1 1.11 5.08 -6.86
C TYR A 1 0.45 5.81 -5.68
N PRO A 2 -0.18 6.99 -5.85
CA PRO A 2 -0.88 7.65 -4.75
C PRO A 2 -2.27 7.04 -4.51
N ILE A 3 -2.66 6.85 -3.25
CA ILE A 3 -4.07 6.59 -2.94
C ILE A 3 -4.92 7.82 -3.32
N PRO A 4 -6.22 7.65 -3.65
CA PRO A 4 -7.12 8.78 -3.84
C PRO A 4 -7.04 9.76 -2.66
N HIS A 5 -6.74 11.02 -2.96
CA HIS A 5 -6.38 12.03 -1.95
C HIS A 5 -7.12 13.37 -2.13
N ASP A 6 -8.18 13.37 -2.94
CA ASP A 6 -9.12 14.47 -3.12
C ASP A 6 -10.29 14.43 -2.10
N GLY A 7 -10.45 13.31 -1.39
CA GLY A 7 -11.46 13.13 -0.34
C GLY A 7 -10.97 13.35 1.11
N PRO A 8 -11.78 12.98 2.12
CA PRO A 8 -11.48 13.17 3.54
C PRO A 8 -10.15 12.55 3.99
N VAL A 9 -9.80 11.38 3.45
CA VAL A 9 -8.51 10.73 3.76
C VAL A 9 -7.33 11.59 3.28
N GLY A 10 -7.44 12.19 2.09
CA GLY A 10 -6.44 13.12 1.59
C GLY A 10 -6.32 14.38 2.45
N GLN A 11 -7.43 14.91 2.94
CA GLN A 11 -7.44 16.05 3.88
C GLN A 11 -6.72 15.68 5.19
N LEU A 12 -7.01 14.50 5.76
CA LEU A 12 -6.34 14.01 6.95
C LEU A 12 -4.82 13.84 6.73
N LEU A 13 -4.40 13.23 5.62
CA LEU A 13 -2.99 13.08 5.31
C LEU A 13 -2.28 14.43 5.22
N LYS A 14 -2.91 15.44 4.60
CA LYS A 14 -2.37 16.81 4.56
C LYS A 14 -2.24 17.43 5.94
N MET A 15 -3.25 17.30 6.81
CA MET A 15 -3.20 17.81 8.18
C MET A 15 -2.06 17.19 8.99
N LEU A 16 -1.80 15.90 8.78
CA LEU A 16 -0.73 15.15 9.43
C LEU A 16 0.63 15.29 8.74
N LYS A 17 0.73 16.10 7.68
CA LYS A 17 1.95 16.25 6.85
C LYS A 17 2.48 14.91 6.30
N ARG A 18 1.56 14.00 5.94
CA ARG A 18 1.86 12.68 5.34
C ARG A 18 1.64 12.69 3.83
N HIS A 19 2.41 11.89 3.11
CA HIS A 19 2.23 11.68 1.67
C HIS A 19 1.20 10.57 1.37
N PRO A 20 0.54 10.58 0.20
CA PRO A 20 -0.44 9.57 -0.20
C PRO A 20 0.17 8.38 -0.97
N TRP A 21 1.49 8.38 -1.22
CA TRP A 21 2.16 7.40 -2.05
C TRP A 21 2.33 6.02 -1.41
N ARG A 22 2.06 5.00 -2.21
CA ARG A 22 2.45 3.61 -1.99
C ARG A 22 3.62 3.23 -2.90
N PRO A 23 4.57 2.39 -2.45
CA PRO A 23 5.64 1.88 -3.30
C PRO A 23 5.09 1.06 -4.46
N ALA A 24 5.89 0.83 -5.51
CA ALA A 24 5.54 -0.11 -6.56
C ALA A 24 5.34 -1.53 -5.98
N HIS A 25 4.20 -2.15 -6.28
CA HIS A 25 3.87 -3.49 -5.81
C HIS A 25 2.93 -4.22 -6.76
N MET A 26 2.92 -5.55 -6.63
CA MET A 26 1.98 -6.43 -7.32
C MET A 26 1.16 -7.21 -6.31
N HIS A 27 -0.16 -7.20 -6.49
CA HIS A 27 -1.10 -7.92 -5.64
C HIS A 27 -1.20 -9.39 -6.05
N PHE A 28 -1.31 -10.26 -5.05
CA PHE A 28 -1.54 -11.69 -5.23
C PHE A 28 -2.63 -12.19 -4.29
N MET A 29 -3.42 -13.14 -4.78
CA MET A 29 -4.31 -13.96 -3.97
C MET A 29 -4.05 -15.42 -4.37
N PHE A 30 -3.59 -16.23 -3.42
CA PHE A 30 -3.39 -17.66 -3.63
C PHE A 30 -4.48 -18.45 -2.93
N GLU A 31 -4.99 -19.48 -3.61
CA GLU A 31 -6.00 -20.40 -3.09
C GLU A 31 -5.59 -21.84 -3.36
N LYS A 32 -5.84 -22.72 -2.38
CA LYS A 32 -5.69 -24.16 -2.50
C LYS A 32 -6.61 -24.86 -1.49
N LYS A 33 -7.34 -25.90 -1.93
CA LYS A 33 -8.21 -26.68 -1.06
C LYS A 33 -7.46 -27.18 0.19
N GLY A 34 -8.04 -26.96 1.37
CA GLY A 34 -7.46 -27.34 2.66
C GLY A 34 -6.44 -26.35 3.23
N TRP A 35 -6.30 -25.18 2.61
CA TRP A 35 -5.44 -24.07 3.07
C TRP A 35 -6.26 -22.78 3.13
N ASP A 36 -5.85 -21.87 4.00
CA ASP A 36 -6.39 -20.52 4.01
C ASP A 36 -5.90 -19.72 2.80
N HIS A 37 -6.71 -18.75 2.36
CA HIS A 37 -6.30 -17.84 1.29
C HIS A 37 -5.12 -16.98 1.75
N LEU A 38 -4.08 -16.89 0.91
CA LEU A 38 -3.00 -15.95 1.12
C LEU A 38 -3.24 -14.71 0.25
N ILE A 39 -3.61 -13.60 0.90
CA ILE A 39 -3.70 -12.28 0.28
C ILE A 39 -2.40 -11.56 0.61
N THR A 40 -1.61 -11.21 -0.40
CA THR A 40 -0.29 -10.60 -0.20
C THR A 40 0.07 -9.65 -1.34
N ALA A 41 1.16 -8.92 -1.18
CA ALA A 41 1.76 -8.10 -2.21
C ALA A 41 3.29 -8.25 -2.20
N LEU A 42 3.90 -8.18 -3.37
CA LEU A 42 5.36 -8.09 -3.50
C LEU A 42 5.76 -6.65 -3.80
N TYR A 43 6.83 -6.18 -3.17
CA TYR A 43 7.35 -4.81 -3.28
C TYR A 43 8.71 -4.80 -3.98
N ILE A 44 9.00 -3.71 -4.69
CA ILE A 44 10.31 -3.50 -5.33
C ILE A 44 11.27 -2.90 -4.32
N ARG A 45 12.39 -3.59 -4.07
CA ARG A 45 13.46 -3.09 -3.21
C ARG A 45 14.04 -1.79 -3.78
N GLY A 46 14.20 -0.79 -2.93
CA GLY A 46 14.72 0.52 -3.26
C GLY A 46 13.69 1.48 -3.87
N ASP A 47 12.39 1.12 -3.87
CA ASP A 47 11.36 2.07 -4.25
C ASP A 47 11.38 3.29 -3.29
N PRO A 48 11.22 4.53 -3.79
CA PRO A 48 11.25 5.73 -2.97
C PRO A 48 10.29 5.75 -1.77
N TYR A 49 9.23 4.93 -1.79
CA TYR A 49 8.22 4.85 -0.76
C TYR A 49 8.21 3.51 0.00
N GLU A 50 9.22 2.65 -0.19
CA GLU A 50 9.32 1.33 0.46
C GLU A 50 9.26 1.44 1.99
N THR A 51 10.00 2.38 2.58
CA THR A 51 10.05 2.55 4.04
C THR A 51 9.01 3.52 4.60
N SER A 52 8.12 4.04 3.76
CA SER A 52 7.17 5.09 4.15
C SER A 52 5.77 4.92 3.56
N ASP A 53 5.39 3.69 3.17
CA ASP A 53 4.09 3.38 2.57
C ASP A 53 2.92 4.04 3.31
N ALA A 54 2.09 4.79 2.58
CA ALA A 54 0.95 5.52 3.15
C ALA A 54 -0.02 4.60 3.92
N VAL A 55 -0.10 3.32 3.53
CA VAL A 55 -1.00 2.33 4.15
C VAL A 55 -0.28 1.28 5.01
N PHE A 56 1.04 1.41 5.22
CA PHE A 56 1.84 0.48 6.02
C PHE A 56 1.72 -0.99 5.56
N GLY A 57 1.68 -1.24 4.25
CA GLY A 57 1.51 -2.58 3.69
C GLY A 57 2.79 -3.36 3.44
N VAL A 58 3.96 -2.71 3.57
CA VAL A 58 5.30 -3.31 3.41
C VAL A 58 5.68 -4.16 4.61
#